data_AF-A0AAN7X5X1-F1
#
_entry.id   AF-A0AAN7X5X1-F1
#
_cell.length_a   1.000
_cell.length_b   1.000
_cell.length_c   1.000
_cell.angle_alpha   90.00
_cell.angle_beta   90.00
_cell.angle_gamma   90.00
#
_symmetry.space_group_name_H-M   'P 1'
#
loop_
_entity.id
_entity.type
_entity.pdbx_description
1 polymer ?
#
loop_
_entity_poly.entity_id
_entity_poly.type
_entity_poly.pdbx_seq_one_letter_code
_entity_poly.pdbx_strand_id
1 'polypeptide(L)'
;MADPLCLEALSALSGCTVERGASTLTTPQDFVNIVALKEYYKQEGFKTLEYPSIGSLSLDDLDGQDLYSAPPALTEGPEESHRTKLKINPEDFFHPQYNYDFTNIKDGDKAFLRGGEPYIRPCGWKRFALRVMKKYDDDLWLGTGKDAWPVSYHAKNMDGSLGVILTHGGNPEDKPQFLDAAAASLVTGETRGQGVYSTPDIKMAEKYCRSFKSKVDEKTYKVVLQNRINPEKRRKCQRENTWLVYVPKDCSDVEKRAIVQESIRPYGLLLKQV
;
A
#
# COMPACT_ATOMS: atom_id res chain seq x y z
N MET A 1 2.08 8.36 22.80
CA MET A 1 3.05 7.35 22.33
C MET A 1 2.39 6.49 21.27
N ALA A 2 3.06 6.16 20.15
CA ALA A 2 2.47 5.18 19.22
C ALA A 2 2.58 3.78 19.81
N ASP A 3 1.55 3.00 19.53
CA ASP A 3 1.32 1.66 20.06
C ASP A 3 2.35 0.67 19.50
N PRO A 4 2.99 -0.20 20.30
CA PRO A 4 3.82 -1.31 19.78
C PRO A 4 3.11 -2.13 18.70
N LEU A 5 1.78 -2.26 18.78
CA LEU A 5 0.94 -2.87 17.74
C LEU A 5 1.09 -2.18 16.38
N CYS A 6 1.26 -0.85 16.35
CA CYS A 6 1.47 -0.10 15.10
C CYS A 6 2.82 -0.44 14.44
N LEU A 7 3.87 -0.71 15.22
CA LEU A 7 5.17 -1.11 14.68
C LEU A 7 5.11 -2.52 14.07
N GLU A 8 4.41 -3.44 14.75
CA GLU A 8 4.13 -4.79 14.20
C GLU A 8 3.30 -4.70 12.91
N ALA A 9 2.32 -3.82 12.87
CA ALA A 9 1.50 -3.58 11.69
C ALA A 9 2.31 -3.03 10.49
N LEU A 10 3.19 -2.06 10.73
CA LEU A 10 4.12 -1.55 9.70
C LEU A 10 5.08 -2.65 9.22
N SER A 11 5.53 -3.52 10.14
CA SER A 11 6.37 -4.68 9.79
C SER A 11 5.61 -5.64 8.87
N ALA A 12 4.35 -5.95 9.21
CA ALA A 12 3.49 -6.83 8.41
C ALA A 12 3.21 -6.29 6.99
N LEU A 13 3.03 -4.97 6.85
CA LEU A 13 2.80 -4.34 5.55
C LEU A 13 4.04 -4.31 4.66
N SER A 14 5.18 -3.88 5.22
CA SER A 14 6.43 -3.72 4.45
C SER A 14 7.17 -5.03 4.21
N GLY A 15 6.99 -6.02 5.09
CA GLY A 15 7.85 -7.20 5.17
C GLY A 15 9.21 -6.93 5.83
N CYS A 16 9.45 -5.70 6.29
CA CYS A 16 10.63 -5.32 7.07
C CYS A 16 10.40 -5.55 8.57
N THR A 17 11.47 -5.56 9.36
CA THR A 17 11.38 -5.50 10.82
C THR A 17 11.38 -4.04 11.24
N VAL A 18 10.24 -3.52 11.71
CA VAL A 18 10.12 -2.12 12.15
C VAL A 18 10.30 -2.05 13.67
N GLU A 19 11.33 -1.31 14.09
CA GLU A 19 11.70 -1.13 15.49
C GLU A 19 11.63 0.36 15.89
N ARG A 20 11.48 0.61 17.19
CA ARG A 20 11.53 1.97 17.73
C ARG A 20 12.95 2.52 17.63
N GLY A 21 13.09 3.68 16.97
CA GLY A 21 14.32 4.45 16.90
C GLY A 21 14.26 5.75 17.71
N ALA A 22 15.43 6.33 18.00
CA ALA A 22 15.53 7.67 18.59
C ALA A 22 15.17 8.78 17.58
N SER A 23 15.42 8.54 16.30
CA SER A 23 15.00 9.38 15.18
C SER A 23 14.32 8.53 14.10
N THR A 24 13.49 9.17 13.29
CA THR A 24 12.85 8.53 12.14
C THR A 24 13.77 8.59 10.93
N LEU A 25 14.25 7.43 10.46
CA LEU A 25 15.02 7.32 9.22
C LEU A 25 14.12 7.20 7.98
N THR A 26 12.90 6.70 8.16
CA THR A 26 11.94 6.42 7.08
C THR A 26 10.69 7.27 7.27
N THR A 27 10.43 8.21 6.36
CA THR A 27 9.22 9.03 6.42
C THR A 27 7.97 8.20 6.07
N PRO A 28 6.75 8.67 6.40
CA PRO A 28 5.53 8.03 5.92
C PRO A 28 5.51 7.85 4.39
N GLN A 29 6.03 8.81 3.63
CA GLN A 29 6.09 8.72 2.17
C GLN A 29 7.07 7.64 1.71
N ASP A 30 8.26 7.54 2.32
CA ASP A 30 9.21 6.46 2.03
C ASP A 30 8.56 5.09 2.29
N PHE A 31 7.78 4.98 3.37
CA PHE A 31 7.07 3.76 3.70
C PHE A 31 6.03 3.39 2.64
N VAL A 32 5.28 4.36 2.11
CA VAL A 32 4.38 4.09 0.97
C VAL A 32 5.17 3.67 -0.27
N ASN A 33 6.29 4.32 -0.58
CA ASN A 33 7.11 3.92 -1.72
C ASN A 33 7.57 2.46 -1.59
N ILE A 34 8.03 2.05 -0.40
CA ILE A 34 8.40 0.68 -0.09
C ILE A 34 7.22 -0.26 -0.32
N VAL A 35 6.06 -0.02 0.31
CA VAL A 35 4.93 -0.95 0.23
C VAL A 35 4.33 -0.99 -1.18
N ALA A 36 4.18 0.17 -1.83
CA ALA A 36 3.53 0.31 -3.13
C ALA A 36 4.37 -0.23 -4.29
N LEU A 37 5.68 -0.01 -4.26
CA LEU A 37 6.57 -0.45 -5.34
C LEU A 37 7.15 -1.85 -5.11
N LYS A 38 7.03 -2.42 -3.90
CA LYS A 38 7.57 -3.76 -3.60
C LYS A 38 7.12 -4.80 -4.63
N GLU A 39 5.81 -4.93 -4.83
CA GLU A 39 5.27 -5.92 -5.76
C GLU A 39 5.65 -5.60 -7.22
N TYR A 40 5.71 -4.31 -7.58
CA TYR A 40 6.17 -3.90 -8.91
C TYR A 40 7.63 -4.35 -9.17
N TYR A 41 8.54 -4.09 -8.24
CA TYR A 41 9.93 -4.49 -8.39
C TYR A 41 10.13 -6.01 -8.39
N LYS A 42 9.33 -6.72 -7.59
CA LYS A 42 9.31 -8.19 -7.58
C LYS A 42 8.88 -8.74 -8.93
N GLN A 43 7.89 -8.12 -9.58
CA GLN A 43 7.43 -8.48 -10.93
C GLN A 43 8.50 -8.25 -12.00
N GLU A 44 9.28 -7.17 -11.89
CA GLU A 44 10.41 -6.89 -12.78
C GLU A 44 11.65 -7.78 -12.49
N GLY A 45 11.55 -8.73 -11.55
CA GLY A 45 12.59 -9.70 -11.24
C GLY A 45 13.67 -9.21 -10.27
N PHE A 46 13.48 -8.04 -9.64
CA PHE A 46 14.40 -7.55 -8.63
C PHE A 46 14.29 -8.38 -7.35
N LYS A 47 15.44 -8.70 -6.76
CA LYS A 47 15.54 -9.37 -5.46
C LYS A 47 15.83 -8.40 -4.32
N THR A 48 16.44 -7.27 -4.64
CA THR A 48 16.91 -6.28 -3.67
C THR A 48 16.77 -4.88 -4.23
N LEU A 49 16.45 -3.90 -3.37
CA LEU A 49 16.33 -2.49 -3.72
C LEU A 49 17.19 -1.62 -2.81
N GLU A 50 17.86 -0.63 -3.38
CA GLU A 50 18.66 0.32 -2.61
C GLU A 50 17.87 1.59 -2.30
N TYR A 51 17.75 1.91 -1.02
CA TYR A 51 17.10 3.10 -0.52
C TYR A 51 18.11 3.97 0.25
N PRO A 52 18.21 5.27 -0.05
CA PRO A 52 19.08 6.18 0.69
C PRO A 52 18.80 6.21 2.21
N SER A 53 17.55 5.99 2.60
CA SER A 53 17.10 6.05 3.99
C SER A 53 17.36 4.78 4.81
N ILE A 54 17.39 3.61 4.16
CA ILE A 54 17.35 2.31 4.86
C ILE A 54 18.42 1.32 4.34
N GLY A 55 19.20 1.71 3.33
CA GLY A 55 20.14 0.84 2.63
C GLY A 55 19.41 -0.19 1.76
N SER A 56 19.88 -1.43 1.84
CA SER A 56 19.43 -2.53 1.01
C SER A 56 18.17 -3.21 1.55
N LEU A 57 17.11 -3.24 0.75
CA LEU A 57 15.83 -3.89 1.04
C LEU A 57 15.69 -5.19 0.25
N SER A 58 15.60 -6.33 0.94
CA SER A 58 15.24 -7.60 0.29
C SER A 58 13.76 -7.64 -0.07
N LEU A 59 13.46 -8.11 -1.29
CA LEU A 59 12.11 -8.31 -1.83
C LEU A 59 11.61 -9.76 -1.67
N ASP A 60 12.47 -10.67 -1.20
CA ASP A 60 12.11 -12.06 -0.95
C ASP A 60 11.15 -12.13 0.26
N ASP A 61 9.87 -12.35 0.00
CA ASP A 61 8.90 -12.66 1.06
C ASP A 61 9.12 -14.12 1.51
N LEU A 62 9.83 -14.33 2.61
CA LEU A 62 9.95 -15.66 3.25
C LEU A 62 8.57 -16.29 3.60
N ASP A 63 7.52 -15.47 3.67
CA ASP A 63 6.16 -15.91 3.99
C ASP A 63 5.33 -16.23 2.73
N GLY A 64 5.94 -16.17 1.54
CA GLY A 64 5.36 -16.54 0.26
C GLY A 64 5.57 -18.01 -0.08
N GLN A 65 5.58 -18.92 0.91
CA GLN A 65 5.45 -20.34 0.61
C GLN A 65 4.15 -20.52 -0.17
N ASP A 66 4.32 -20.80 -1.44
CA ASP A 66 3.27 -21.25 -2.34
C ASP A 66 2.52 -22.38 -1.61
N LEU A 67 1.19 -22.30 -1.54
CA LEU A 67 0.37 -23.30 -0.86
C LEU A 67 0.54 -24.72 -1.48
N TYR A 68 1.23 -24.78 -2.63
CA TYR A 68 1.59 -25.97 -3.40
C TYR A 68 3.08 -26.32 -3.41
N SER A 69 3.94 -25.60 -2.66
CA SER A 69 5.34 -25.99 -2.50
C SER A 69 5.48 -27.22 -1.60
N ALA A 70 6.42 -28.09 -1.93
CA ALA A 70 6.74 -29.26 -1.11
C ALA A 70 7.08 -28.82 0.32
N PRO A 71 6.65 -29.57 1.36
CA PRO A 71 6.98 -29.24 2.73
C PRO A 71 8.51 -29.14 2.91
N PRO A 72 9.02 -28.13 3.63
CA PRO A 72 10.42 -28.09 4.00
C PRO A 72 10.81 -29.38 4.74
N ALA A 73 12.02 -29.89 4.45
CA ALA A 73 12.56 -31.02 5.18
C ALA A 73 12.65 -30.69 6.69
N LEU A 74 12.29 -31.65 7.55
CA LEU A 74 12.17 -31.53 9.01
C LEU A 74 13.49 -31.25 9.78
N THR A 75 14.52 -30.72 9.12
CA THR A 75 15.87 -30.57 9.70
C THR A 75 16.38 -29.15 9.79
N GLU A 76 15.66 -28.15 9.29
CA GLU A 76 16.05 -26.75 9.43
C GLU A 76 14.99 -25.99 10.23
N GLY A 77 15.38 -25.51 11.42
CA GLY A 77 14.59 -24.54 12.17
C GLY A 77 14.41 -23.26 11.35
N PRO A 78 13.45 -22.38 11.69
CA PRO A 78 13.21 -21.19 10.90
C PRO A 78 14.47 -20.32 10.93
N GLU A 79 15.18 -20.26 9.81
CA GLU A 79 16.29 -19.35 9.64
C GLU A 79 15.77 -17.92 9.79
N GLU A 80 16.13 -17.25 10.89
CA GLU A 80 16.02 -15.80 11.03
C GLU A 80 17.02 -15.13 10.08
N SER A 81 16.79 -15.22 8.77
CA SER A 81 17.68 -14.70 7.74
C SER A 81 17.15 -13.38 7.16
N HIS A 82 17.80 -12.28 7.56
CA HIS A 82 17.90 -10.95 6.94
C HIS A 82 16.61 -10.18 6.54
N ARG A 83 15.61 -10.04 7.42
CA ARG A 83 14.64 -8.94 7.24
C ARG A 83 15.32 -7.58 7.47
N THR A 84 15.24 -6.69 6.48
CA THR A 84 15.73 -5.31 6.59
C THR A 84 15.10 -4.61 7.80
N LYS A 85 15.92 -3.95 8.62
CA LYS A 85 15.46 -3.25 9.83
C LYS A 85 15.14 -1.79 9.54
N LEU A 86 13.93 -1.36 9.89
CA LEU A 86 13.48 0.01 9.80
C LEU A 86 13.38 0.62 11.19
N LYS A 87 14.04 1.75 11.41
CA LYS A 87 13.94 2.49 12.67
C LYS A 87 13.04 3.70 12.50
N ILE A 88 11.97 3.73 13.27
CA ILE A 88 10.98 4.81 13.26
C ILE A 88 10.88 5.38 14.67
N ASN A 89 10.90 6.71 14.81
CA ASN A 89 10.45 7.36 16.04
C ASN A 89 8.92 7.51 15.97
N PRO A 90 8.16 6.80 16.83
CA PRO A 90 6.70 6.89 16.91
C PRO A 90 6.12 8.31 16.94
N GLU A 91 6.79 9.25 17.60
CA GLU A 91 6.29 10.60 17.83
C GLU A 91 6.42 11.49 16.58
N ASP A 92 7.44 11.21 15.77
CA ASP A 92 7.69 11.89 14.51
C ASP A 92 6.91 11.25 13.35
N PHE A 93 6.58 9.96 13.45
CA PHE A 93 5.93 9.21 12.37
C PHE A 93 4.40 9.20 12.49
N PHE A 94 3.87 9.11 13.70
CA PHE A 94 2.43 9.11 13.95
C PHE A 94 1.96 10.47 14.48
N HIS A 95 0.68 10.75 14.26
CA HIS A 95 0.02 11.97 14.73
C HIS A 95 -1.22 11.63 15.59
N PRO A 96 -1.04 11.20 16.85
CA PRO A 96 -2.12 10.60 17.64
C PRO A 96 -3.37 11.46 17.82
N GLN A 97 -3.24 12.78 17.83
CA GLN A 97 -4.39 13.71 17.94
C GLN A 97 -5.40 13.59 16.79
N TYR A 98 -4.98 13.02 15.65
CA TYR A 98 -5.83 12.78 14.49
C TYR A 98 -6.21 11.31 14.33
N ASN A 99 -5.88 10.44 15.30
CA ASN A 99 -6.39 9.08 15.33
C ASN A 99 -7.92 9.11 15.33
N TYR A 100 -8.52 8.10 14.72
CA TYR A 100 -9.97 8.01 14.68
C TYR A 100 -10.42 6.56 14.75
N ASP A 101 -11.33 6.27 15.67
CA ASP A 101 -11.83 4.93 15.90
C ASP A 101 -13.15 4.73 15.14
N PHE A 102 -13.11 3.93 14.08
CA PHE A 102 -14.30 3.55 13.33
C PHE A 102 -14.87 2.19 13.77
N THR A 103 -14.33 1.54 14.81
CA THR A 103 -14.66 0.15 15.20
C THR A 103 -16.15 -0.06 15.39
N ASN A 104 -16.82 0.88 16.05
CA ASN A 104 -18.25 0.81 16.37
C ASN A 104 -19.13 1.71 15.48
N ILE A 105 -18.56 2.29 14.42
CA ILE A 105 -19.29 3.18 13.53
C ILE A 105 -20.04 2.38 12.47
N LYS A 106 -21.31 2.76 12.25
CA LYS A 106 -22.17 2.23 11.20
C LYS A 106 -22.74 3.39 10.40
N ASP A 107 -22.36 3.46 9.13
CA ASP A 107 -22.78 4.54 8.24
C ASP A 107 -24.10 4.29 7.52
N GLY A 108 -24.57 3.05 7.49
CA GLY A 108 -25.73 2.66 6.69
C GLY A 108 -25.49 3.05 5.23
N ASP A 109 -26.44 3.76 4.65
CA ASP A 109 -26.43 4.17 3.24
C ASP A 109 -25.82 5.56 3.01
N LYS A 110 -25.15 6.14 4.03
CA LYS A 110 -24.51 7.46 3.88
C LYS A 110 -23.36 7.40 2.88
N ALA A 111 -23.43 8.24 1.86
CA ALA A 111 -22.34 8.47 0.93
C ALA A 111 -21.35 9.51 1.49
N PHE A 112 -20.05 9.26 1.31
CA PHE A 112 -18.99 10.18 1.70
C PHE A 112 -18.15 10.57 0.50
N LEU A 113 -17.78 11.84 0.44
CA LEU A 113 -17.00 12.44 -0.64
C LEU A 113 -15.71 13.04 -0.11
N ARG A 114 -14.63 12.86 -0.86
CA ARG A 114 -13.35 13.56 -0.68
C ARG A 114 -12.74 13.85 -2.04
N GLY A 115 -12.33 15.09 -2.28
CA GLY A 115 -11.83 15.50 -3.60
C GLY A 115 -12.85 15.31 -4.71
N GLY A 116 -14.15 15.46 -4.38
CA GLY A 116 -15.25 15.23 -5.31
C GLY A 116 -15.54 13.77 -5.66
N GLU A 117 -14.80 12.79 -5.13
CA GLU A 117 -14.97 11.37 -5.46
C GLU A 117 -15.57 10.59 -4.25
N PRO A 118 -16.48 9.63 -4.51
CA PRO A 118 -17.07 8.81 -3.46
C PRO A 118 -16.06 7.80 -2.91
N TYR A 119 -16.14 7.54 -1.61
CA TYR A 119 -15.35 6.49 -0.97
C TYR A 119 -16.11 5.88 0.21
N ILE A 120 -15.74 4.65 0.56
CA ILE A 120 -16.32 3.95 1.71
C ILE A 120 -15.42 4.22 2.92
N ARG A 121 -15.97 4.82 3.99
CA ARG A 121 -15.22 5.03 5.23
C ARG A 121 -14.85 3.68 5.84
N PRO A 122 -13.70 3.55 6.54
CA PRO A 122 -13.22 2.29 7.06
C PRO A 122 -13.96 1.88 8.35
N CYS A 123 -15.30 1.79 8.30
CA CYS A 123 -16.14 1.32 9.41
C CYS A 123 -15.69 -0.08 9.85
N GLY A 124 -15.55 -0.28 11.17
CA GLY A 124 -14.97 -1.49 11.75
C GLY A 124 -13.45 -1.47 11.88
N TRP A 125 -12.77 -0.38 11.51
CA TRP A 125 -11.31 -0.25 11.62
C TRP A 125 -10.90 0.86 12.59
N LYS A 126 -9.75 0.72 13.22
CA LYS A 126 -9.10 1.79 13.97
C LYS A 126 -8.04 2.45 13.09
N ARG A 127 -8.13 3.77 12.93
CA ARG A 127 -7.18 4.55 12.16
C ARG A 127 -6.15 5.21 13.08
N PHE A 128 -4.89 4.91 12.84
CA PHE A 128 -3.75 5.60 13.40
C PHE A 128 -3.22 6.60 12.37
N ALA A 129 -3.29 7.89 12.68
CA ALA A 129 -2.90 8.95 11.75
C ALA A 129 -1.38 9.03 11.62
N LEU A 130 -0.91 9.27 10.40
CA LEU A 130 0.50 9.50 10.09
C LEU A 130 0.80 11.01 10.17
N ARG A 131 2.01 11.38 10.56
CA ARG A 131 2.43 12.78 10.67
C ARG A 131 2.88 13.30 9.31
N VAL A 132 1.96 13.95 8.62
CA VAL A 132 2.13 14.34 7.21
C VAL A 132 1.85 15.82 6.93
N MET A 133 1.42 16.58 7.93
CA MET A 133 1.21 18.02 7.81
C MET A 133 2.54 18.73 7.52
N LYS A 134 2.52 19.66 6.57
CA LYS A 134 3.71 20.43 6.12
C LYS A 134 4.86 19.54 5.63
N LYS A 135 4.55 18.33 5.15
CA LYS A 135 5.53 17.40 4.55
C LYS A 135 5.48 17.39 3.02
N TYR A 136 4.53 18.12 2.44
CA TYR A 136 4.37 18.33 1.00
C TYR A 136 4.21 19.84 0.74
N ASP A 137 4.08 20.22 -0.54
CA ASP A 137 3.98 21.62 -0.96
C ASP A 137 2.84 22.38 -0.26
N ASP A 138 1.74 21.70 0.03
CA ASP A 138 0.59 22.20 0.77
C ASP A 138 -0.09 21.08 1.59
N ASP A 139 -1.07 21.46 2.42
CA ASP A 139 -1.94 20.54 3.17
C ASP A 139 -3.39 20.48 2.61
N LEU A 140 -3.68 21.14 1.48
CA LEU A 140 -5.01 21.17 0.85
C LEU A 140 -5.47 19.77 0.43
N TRP A 141 -4.54 18.92 -0.01
CA TRP A 141 -4.80 17.52 -0.36
C TRP A 141 -5.44 16.71 0.78
N LEU A 142 -5.24 17.08 2.06
CA LEU A 142 -5.87 16.45 3.22
C LEU A 142 -7.30 16.92 3.49
N GLY A 143 -7.75 17.96 2.79
CA GLY A 143 -9.03 18.60 3.00
C GLY A 143 -10.25 17.69 2.79
N THR A 144 -11.41 18.31 2.91
CA THR A 144 -12.73 17.67 2.74
C THR A 144 -13.46 18.15 1.48
N GLY A 145 -13.00 19.24 0.87
CA GLY A 145 -13.59 19.89 -0.30
C GLY A 145 -13.26 19.21 -1.63
N LYS A 146 -13.52 19.94 -2.73
CA LYS A 146 -13.28 19.48 -4.11
C LYS A 146 -11.81 19.60 -4.53
N ASP A 147 -11.11 20.51 -3.88
CA ASP A 147 -9.69 20.82 -3.94
C ASP A 147 -8.82 19.80 -3.17
N ALA A 148 -9.43 18.96 -2.34
CA ALA A 148 -8.74 17.86 -1.68
C ALA A 148 -8.45 16.70 -2.65
N TRP A 149 -7.53 15.82 -2.26
CA TRP A 149 -7.29 14.59 -3.01
C TRP A 149 -8.28 13.49 -2.59
N PRO A 150 -8.80 12.66 -3.51
CA PRO A 150 -9.61 11.48 -3.19
C PRO A 150 -8.93 10.53 -2.20
N VAL A 151 -9.74 9.82 -1.42
CA VAL A 151 -9.24 8.77 -0.51
C VAL A 151 -9.04 7.48 -1.28
N SER A 152 -7.90 6.84 -1.07
CA SER A 152 -7.64 5.48 -1.56
C SER A 152 -7.04 4.60 -0.46
N TYR A 153 -7.26 3.31 -0.59
CA TYR A 153 -6.75 2.26 0.28
C TYR A 153 -5.78 1.40 -0.51
N HIS A 154 -4.65 1.08 0.10
CA HIS A 154 -3.64 0.21 -0.46
C HIS A 154 -3.39 -0.95 0.51
N ALA A 155 -3.60 -2.16 0.03
CA ALA A 155 -3.36 -3.39 0.76
C ALA A 155 -2.17 -4.13 0.14
N LYS A 156 -1.42 -4.89 0.93
CA LYS A 156 -0.15 -5.52 0.51
C LYS A 156 -0.27 -6.29 -0.82
N ASN A 157 -1.34 -7.08 -0.98
CA ASN A 157 -1.49 -7.96 -2.14
C ASN A 157 -2.34 -7.31 -3.26
N MET A 158 -2.45 -5.98 -3.31
CA MET A 158 -3.04 -5.28 -4.46
C MET A 158 -1.99 -5.10 -5.56
N ASP A 159 -1.58 -6.21 -6.17
CA ASP A 159 -0.46 -6.32 -7.11
C ASP A 159 -0.88 -6.32 -8.59
N GLY A 160 -2.16 -6.03 -8.87
CA GLY A 160 -2.72 -6.09 -10.22
C GLY A 160 -3.17 -7.48 -10.67
N SER A 161 -2.95 -8.54 -9.88
CA SER A 161 -3.49 -9.90 -10.12
C SER A 161 -5.01 -9.98 -10.11
N LEU A 162 -5.65 -8.86 -9.77
CA LEU A 162 -7.09 -8.71 -9.58
C LEU A 162 -7.89 -8.68 -10.89
N GLY A 163 -7.28 -9.08 -12.00
CA GLY A 163 -7.91 -9.14 -13.30
C GLY A 163 -7.65 -7.87 -14.12
N VAL A 164 -6.88 -8.08 -15.18
CA VAL A 164 -6.81 -7.33 -16.43
C VAL A 164 -6.76 -5.81 -16.27
N ILE A 165 -5.54 -5.32 -16.05
CA ILE A 165 -5.15 -4.07 -16.68
C ILE A 165 -4.14 -4.44 -17.76
N LEU A 166 -4.40 -4.02 -18.98
CA LEU A 166 -3.46 -4.19 -20.06
C LEU A 166 -2.17 -3.44 -19.78
N THR A 167 -1.06 -4.13 -20.03
CA THR A 167 0.19 -3.54 -20.46
C THR A 167 -0.08 -2.68 -21.69
N HIS A 168 -0.13 -1.36 -21.50
CA HIS A 168 0.01 -0.51 -22.67
C HIS A 168 1.46 -0.64 -23.15
N GLY A 169 1.65 -0.86 -24.45
CA GLY A 169 2.89 -0.52 -25.16
C GLY A 169 2.84 0.86 -25.83
N GLY A 170 1.68 1.55 -25.81
CA GLY A 170 1.48 2.92 -26.34
C GLY A 170 0.54 3.76 -25.49
N ASN A 171 0.55 5.09 -25.67
CA ASN A 171 -0.11 6.15 -24.87
C ASN A 171 -1.04 5.72 -23.68
N PRO A 172 -0.75 6.14 -22.42
CA PRO A 172 -1.58 5.85 -21.25
C PRO A 172 -3.02 6.37 -21.29
N GLU A 173 -3.37 7.22 -22.25
CA GLU A 173 -4.72 7.73 -22.46
C GLU A 173 -5.60 6.83 -23.33
N ASP A 174 -5.00 5.89 -24.06
CA ASP A 174 -5.74 4.98 -24.93
C ASP A 174 -6.40 3.88 -24.09
N LYS A 175 -7.73 3.86 -24.05
CA LYS A 175 -8.50 2.83 -23.35
C LYS A 175 -8.58 1.57 -24.21
N PRO A 176 -7.95 0.45 -23.82
CA PRO A 176 -8.15 -0.78 -24.56
C PRO A 176 -9.52 -1.38 -24.24
N GLN A 177 -10.14 -2.01 -25.24
CA GLN A 177 -11.40 -2.70 -25.04
C GLN A 177 -11.18 -4.00 -24.26
N PHE A 178 -12.21 -4.48 -23.55
CA PHE A 178 -12.14 -5.71 -22.74
C PHE A 178 -11.61 -6.91 -23.53
N LEU A 179 -11.96 -7.01 -24.82
CA LEU A 179 -11.51 -8.09 -25.71
C LEU A 179 -10.03 -8.01 -26.05
N ASP A 180 -9.49 -6.80 -26.28
CA ASP A 180 -8.05 -6.60 -26.49
C ASP A 180 -7.25 -6.99 -25.24
N ALA A 181 -7.87 -6.76 -24.07
CA ALA A 181 -7.30 -7.03 -22.77
C ALA A 181 -7.26 -8.52 -22.42
N ALA A 182 -8.34 -9.22 -22.74
CA ALA A 182 -8.40 -10.68 -22.68
C ALA A 182 -7.44 -11.32 -23.70
N ALA A 183 -7.35 -10.79 -24.92
CA ALA A 183 -6.48 -11.33 -25.96
C ALA A 183 -4.99 -11.17 -25.61
N ALA A 184 -4.55 -10.00 -25.16
CA ALA A 184 -3.15 -9.82 -24.77
C ALA A 184 -2.79 -10.70 -23.56
N SER A 185 -3.68 -10.84 -22.58
CA SER A 185 -3.49 -11.74 -21.44
C SER A 185 -3.24 -13.19 -21.87
N LEU A 186 -3.88 -13.65 -22.94
CA LEU A 186 -3.70 -15.01 -23.47
C LEU A 186 -2.37 -15.18 -24.21
N VAL A 187 -1.81 -14.09 -24.76
CA VAL A 187 -0.58 -14.10 -25.56
C VAL A 187 0.67 -13.87 -24.72
N THR A 188 0.63 -12.94 -23.76
CA THR A 188 1.79 -12.57 -22.93
C THR A 188 1.83 -13.30 -21.59
N GLY A 189 0.71 -13.90 -21.16
CA GLY A 189 0.52 -14.40 -19.79
C GLY A 189 0.41 -13.28 -18.74
N GLU A 190 0.61 -12.02 -19.15
CA GLU A 190 0.64 -10.84 -18.27
C GLU A 190 -0.75 -10.19 -18.26
N THR A 191 -1.51 -10.43 -17.19
CA THR A 191 -2.84 -9.84 -16.97
C THR A 191 -2.81 -8.51 -16.23
N ARG A 192 -1.61 -8.02 -15.88
CA ARG A 192 -1.44 -6.97 -14.89
C ARG A 192 -0.94 -5.70 -15.55
N GLY A 193 -1.57 -4.59 -15.21
CA GLY A 193 -1.14 -3.27 -15.64
C GLY A 193 0.03 -2.80 -14.80
N GLN A 194 0.85 -1.98 -15.41
CA GLN A 194 2.10 -1.59 -14.82
C GLN A 194 1.93 -0.42 -13.84
N GLY A 195 2.18 -0.67 -12.56
CA GLY A 195 2.23 0.37 -11.54
C GLY A 195 1.55 0.02 -10.24
N VAL A 196 1.08 1.06 -9.53
CA VAL A 196 0.57 0.94 -8.15
C VAL A 196 -0.95 0.98 -8.12
N TYR A 197 -1.54 -0.01 -7.47
CA TYR A 197 -2.99 -0.15 -7.36
C TYR A 197 -3.51 0.35 -6.02
N SER A 198 -4.68 0.98 -6.04
CA SER A 198 -5.42 1.35 -4.84
C SER A 198 -6.92 1.37 -5.12
N THR A 199 -7.73 1.49 -4.07
CA THR A 199 -9.20 1.45 -4.19
C THR A 199 -9.86 2.46 -3.24
N PRO A 200 -10.96 3.13 -3.63
CA PRO A 200 -11.78 3.89 -2.69
C PRO A 200 -12.68 3.01 -1.79
N ASP A 201 -12.68 1.69 -1.99
CA ASP A 201 -13.49 0.72 -1.25
C ASP A 201 -12.64 -0.07 -0.24
N ILE A 202 -12.84 0.20 1.05
CA ILE A 202 -12.15 -0.52 2.13
C ILE A 202 -12.46 -2.02 2.15
N LYS A 203 -13.66 -2.45 1.75
CA LYS A 203 -14.04 -3.87 1.69
C LYS A 203 -13.29 -4.59 0.59
N MET A 204 -13.04 -3.89 -0.53
CA MET A 204 -12.17 -4.37 -1.59
C MET A 204 -10.74 -4.51 -1.09
N ALA A 205 -10.18 -3.49 -0.43
CA ALA A 205 -8.84 -3.56 0.16
C ALA A 205 -8.70 -4.68 1.22
N GLU A 206 -9.74 -4.92 2.03
CA GLU A 206 -9.75 -5.97 3.05
C GLU A 206 -9.54 -7.38 2.46
N LYS A 207 -9.97 -7.65 1.22
CA LYS A 207 -9.77 -8.94 0.56
C LYS A 207 -8.29 -9.23 0.26
N TYR A 208 -7.47 -8.19 0.17
CA TYR A 208 -6.05 -8.26 -0.21
C TYR A 208 -5.11 -7.79 0.90
N CYS A 209 -5.65 -7.58 2.10
CA CYS A 209 -4.88 -7.15 3.25
C CYS A 209 -4.07 -8.29 3.86
N ARG A 210 -2.94 -7.94 4.46
CA ARG A 210 -2.16 -8.86 5.27
C ARG A 210 -2.83 -8.97 6.65
N SER A 211 -2.81 -10.17 7.21
CA SER A 211 -3.12 -10.39 8.62
C SER A 211 -1.84 -10.76 9.38
N PHE A 212 -1.75 -10.36 10.65
CA PHE A 212 -0.65 -10.73 11.54
C PHE A 212 -1.18 -10.97 12.96
N LYS A 213 -0.53 -11.86 13.71
CA LYS A 213 -0.80 -12.06 15.13
C LYS A 213 0.12 -11.13 15.92
N SER A 214 -0.45 -10.27 16.75
CA SER A 214 0.31 -9.35 17.60
C SER A 214 1.00 -10.10 18.73
N LYS A 215 2.23 -9.72 19.08
CA LYS A 215 2.90 -10.23 20.29
C LYS A 215 2.53 -9.42 21.53
N VAL A 216 1.85 -8.28 21.35
CA VAL A 216 1.46 -7.37 22.43
C VAL A 216 0.27 -7.92 23.20
N ASP A 217 -0.75 -8.39 22.47
CA ASP A 217 -2.01 -8.87 23.05
C ASP A 217 -2.49 -10.22 22.51
N GLU A 218 -1.65 -10.90 21.72
CA GLU A 218 -1.90 -12.21 21.11
C GLU A 218 -3.09 -12.26 20.14
N LYS A 219 -3.66 -11.11 19.77
CA LYS A 219 -4.79 -11.06 18.84
C LYS A 219 -4.34 -10.96 17.39
N THR A 220 -5.24 -11.35 16.48
CA THR A 220 -5.00 -11.25 15.04
C THR A 220 -5.57 -9.94 14.50
N TYR A 221 -4.78 -9.26 13.69
CA TYR A 221 -5.14 -7.99 13.07
C TYR A 221 -4.96 -8.04 11.57
N LYS A 222 -5.89 -7.41 10.86
CA LYS A 222 -5.75 -7.00 9.46
C LYS A 222 -5.18 -5.59 9.39
N VAL A 223 -4.35 -5.34 8.38
CA VAL A 223 -3.69 -4.04 8.19
C VAL A 223 -3.80 -3.52 6.76
N VAL A 224 -4.12 -2.22 6.62
CA VAL A 224 -4.26 -1.51 5.33
C VAL A 224 -3.67 -0.10 5.44
N LEU A 225 -3.03 0.40 4.38
CA LEU A 225 -2.64 1.81 4.28
C LEU A 225 -3.78 2.65 3.72
N GLN A 226 -4.04 3.77 4.38
CA GLN A 226 -4.97 4.78 3.92
C GLN A 226 -4.20 5.98 3.36
N ASN A 227 -4.50 6.28 2.11
CA ASN A 227 -3.79 7.26 1.30
C ASN A 227 -4.75 8.29 0.73
N ARG A 228 -4.19 9.39 0.27
CA ARG A 228 -4.81 10.29 -0.69
C ARG A 228 -4.13 10.08 -2.04
N ILE A 229 -4.92 10.11 -3.11
CA ILE A 229 -4.43 9.91 -4.47
C ILE A 229 -4.64 11.17 -5.30
N ASN A 230 -3.64 11.57 -6.07
CA ASN A 230 -3.74 12.69 -6.98
C ASN A 230 -4.74 12.34 -8.10
N PRO A 231 -5.85 13.09 -8.24
CA PRO A 231 -6.87 12.80 -9.24
C PRO A 231 -6.35 12.89 -10.68
N GLU A 232 -5.32 13.71 -10.95
CA GLU A 232 -4.76 13.93 -12.29
C GLU A 232 -3.80 12.81 -12.72
N LYS A 233 -3.13 12.17 -11.75
CA LYS A 233 -2.13 11.12 -12.01
C LYS A 233 -2.69 9.70 -11.94
N ARG A 234 -3.89 9.52 -11.38
CA ARG A 234 -4.55 8.22 -11.37
C ARG A 234 -5.30 7.93 -12.67
N ARG A 235 -5.42 6.65 -12.99
CA ARG A 235 -6.26 6.12 -14.06
C ARG A 235 -7.37 5.26 -13.47
N LYS A 236 -8.56 5.35 -14.07
CA LYS A 236 -9.66 4.43 -13.77
C LYS A 236 -9.39 3.14 -14.53
N CYS A 237 -9.44 2.02 -13.83
CA CYS A 237 -9.24 0.70 -14.41
C CYS A 237 -10.57 0.19 -15.01
N GLN A 238 -10.50 -0.85 -15.85
CA GLN A 238 -11.71 -1.53 -16.34
C GLN A 238 -12.53 -2.12 -15.18
N ARG A 239 -11.85 -2.55 -14.12
CA ARG A 239 -12.48 -2.99 -12.88
C ARG A 239 -12.99 -1.79 -12.09
N GLU A 240 -14.27 -1.85 -11.71
CA GLU A 240 -14.88 -0.87 -10.83
C GLU A 240 -14.12 -0.74 -9.51
N ASN A 241 -14.14 0.46 -8.94
CA ASN A 241 -13.53 0.78 -7.65
C ASN A 241 -12.04 0.39 -7.55
N THR A 242 -11.31 0.39 -8.67
CA THR A 242 -9.86 0.20 -8.69
C THR A 242 -9.22 1.35 -9.46
N TRP A 243 -8.14 1.89 -8.90
CA TRP A 243 -7.35 2.95 -9.51
C TRP A 243 -5.90 2.50 -9.67
N LEU A 244 -5.29 2.95 -10.76
CA LEU A 244 -3.90 2.70 -11.09
C LEU A 244 -3.13 4.01 -11.14
N VAL A 245 -1.96 4.05 -10.53
CA VAL A 245 -0.90 5.01 -10.86
C VAL A 245 0.07 4.27 -11.78
N TYR A 246 0.11 4.70 -13.04
CA TYR A 246 0.97 4.06 -14.04
C TYR A 246 2.44 4.37 -13.76
N VAL A 247 3.28 3.36 -13.83
CA VAL A 247 4.74 3.49 -13.70
C VAL A 247 5.36 2.96 -14.99
N PRO A 248 6.00 3.80 -15.83
CA PRO A 248 6.60 3.35 -17.10
C PRO A 248 7.77 2.37 -16.90
N LYS A 249 8.02 1.49 -17.89
CA LYS A 249 9.13 0.50 -17.85
C LYS A 249 10.49 1.16 -17.80
N ASP A 250 10.68 2.18 -18.63
CA ASP A 250 11.98 2.80 -18.87
C ASP A 250 12.35 3.87 -17.83
N CYS A 251 11.67 3.90 -16.68
CA CYS A 251 11.99 4.80 -15.58
C CYS A 251 13.08 4.22 -14.66
N SER A 252 14.02 5.07 -14.26
CA SER A 252 14.94 4.82 -13.16
C SER A 252 14.20 4.68 -11.82
N ASP A 253 14.84 4.09 -10.81
CA ASP A 253 14.25 3.94 -9.48
C ASP A 253 13.87 5.27 -8.83
N VAL A 254 14.64 6.32 -9.10
CA VAL A 254 14.37 7.67 -8.62
C VAL A 254 13.08 8.20 -9.25
N GLU A 255 12.92 8.02 -10.57
CA GLU A 255 11.71 8.44 -11.29
C GLU A 255 10.47 7.64 -10.85
N LYS A 256 10.61 6.33 -10.65
CA LYS A 256 9.52 5.48 -10.14
C LYS A 256 9.03 5.96 -8.77
N ARG A 257 9.95 6.28 -7.86
CA ARG A 257 9.62 6.83 -6.53
C ARG A 257 8.99 8.22 -6.62
N ALA A 258 9.49 9.08 -7.51
CA ALA A 258 8.92 10.40 -7.74
C ALA A 258 7.46 10.30 -8.25
N ILE A 259 7.19 9.41 -9.20
CA ILE A 259 5.84 9.14 -9.70
C ILE A 259 4.91 8.76 -8.56
N VAL A 260 5.31 7.83 -7.68
CA VAL A 260 4.48 7.41 -6.54
C VAL A 260 4.30 8.56 -5.54
N GLN A 261 5.36 9.29 -5.19
CA GLN A 261 5.29 10.41 -4.25
C GLN A 261 4.39 11.54 -4.71
N GLU A 262 4.40 11.85 -5.99
CA GLU A 262 3.54 12.89 -6.57
C GLU A 262 2.09 12.42 -6.80
N SER A 263 1.86 11.11 -6.74
CA SER A 263 0.55 10.49 -7.03
C SER A 263 -0.17 9.97 -5.80
N ILE A 264 0.54 9.52 -4.76
CA ILE A 264 -0.01 8.85 -3.58
C ILE A 264 0.67 9.39 -2.32
N ARG A 265 -0.14 9.98 -1.44
CA ARG A 265 0.29 10.50 -0.14
C ARG A 265 -0.36 9.70 0.99
N PRO A 266 0.41 8.97 1.82
CA PRO A 266 -0.15 8.30 2.99
C PRO A 266 -0.68 9.29 4.02
N TYR A 267 -1.69 8.89 4.79
CA TYR A 267 -2.10 9.67 5.97
C TYR A 267 -2.67 8.83 7.12
N GLY A 268 -2.90 7.53 6.92
CA GLY A 268 -3.40 6.66 7.98
C GLY A 268 -2.95 5.21 7.84
N LEU A 269 -2.72 4.58 8.99
CA LEU A 269 -2.57 3.14 9.14
C LEU A 269 -3.87 2.59 9.73
N LEU A 270 -4.52 1.66 9.03
CA LEU A 270 -5.77 1.05 9.45
C LEU A 270 -5.51 -0.33 10.04
N LEU A 271 -6.08 -0.57 11.22
CA LEU A 271 -6.02 -1.85 11.92
C LEU A 271 -7.43 -2.33 12.24
N LYS A 272 -7.71 -3.60 11.96
CA LYS A 272 -8.98 -4.25 12.30
C LYS A 272 -8.69 -5.57 13.00
N GLN A 273 -9.14 -5.69 14.24
CA GLN A 273 -9.08 -6.96 14.97
C GLN A 273 -10.00 -7.98 14.27
N VAL A 274 -9.53 -9.21 14.10
CA VAL A 274 -10.30 -10.34 13.55
C VAL A 274 -11.03 -11.08 14.64
#